data_AF-A0A318L5V1-F1
#
_entry.id   AF-A0A318L5V1-F1
#
_cell.length_a   1.000
_cell.length_b   1.000
_cell.length_c   1.000
_cell.angle_alpha   90.00
_cell.angle_beta   90.00
_cell.angle_gamma   90.00
#
_symmetry.space_group_name_H-M   'P 1'
#
loop_
_entity.id
_entity.type
_entity.pdbx_description
1 polymer ?
#
loop_
_entity_poly.entity_id
_entity_poly.type
_entity_poly.pdbx_seq_one_letter_code
_entity_poly.pdbx_strand_id
1 'polypeptide(L)'
;NDWYFMGPEDGKLWRQHWAPDNSGNWYYVDLDGKMIYNTWIPSHSGYWYYIGSDGKMVSNAMVEGCWINSLGIYQSPTYQG
;
A
#
# COMPACT_ATOMS: atom_id res chain seq x y z
N ASN A 1 12.58 9.32 10.78
CA ASN A 1 11.86 8.48 11.76
C ASN A 1 11.21 7.36 11.00
N ASP A 2 11.60 6.13 11.32
CA ASP A 2 11.05 4.93 10.69
C ASP A 2 9.86 4.45 11.51
N TRP A 3 8.78 4.06 10.83
CA TRP A 3 7.58 3.51 11.44
C TRP A 3 7.53 2.02 11.19
N TYR A 4 7.01 1.27 12.15
CA TYR A 4 6.95 -0.18 12.14
C TYR A 4 5.57 -0.64 12.62
N PHE A 5 5.08 -1.77 12.12
CA PHE A 5 3.82 -2.36 12.53
C PHE A 5 4.03 -3.72 13.17
N MET A 6 3.32 -3.98 14.26
CA MET A 6 3.38 -5.23 15.02
C MET A 6 2.07 -5.99 14.84
N GLY A 7 2.17 -7.31 14.66
CA GLY A 7 1.01 -8.19 14.59
C GLY A 7 0.22 -8.16 15.89
N PRO A 8 -1.11 -7.95 15.84
CA PRO A 8 -1.92 -7.85 17.05
C PRO A 8 -2.03 -9.20 17.79
N GLU A 9 -1.82 -10.31 17.10
CA GLU A 9 -2.00 -11.66 17.65
C GLU A 9 -0.74 -12.23 18.31
N ASP A 10 0.43 -11.99 17.71
CA ASP A 10 1.69 -12.59 18.15
C ASP A 10 2.74 -11.57 18.59
N GLY A 11 2.44 -10.27 18.48
CA GLY A 11 3.35 -9.19 18.80
C GLY A 11 4.62 -9.22 17.95
N LYS A 12 4.62 -9.85 16.76
CA LYS A 12 5.80 -9.88 15.89
C LYS A 12 5.80 -8.73 14.91
N LEU A 13 7.00 -8.29 14.57
CA LEU A 13 7.21 -7.28 13.54
C LEU A 13 6.72 -7.81 12.18
N TRP A 14 5.77 -7.11 11.57
CA TRP A 14 5.34 -7.38 10.21
C TRP A 14 6.43 -7.00 9.21
N ARG A 15 6.56 -7.81 8.15
CA ARG A 15 7.55 -7.64 7.08
C ARG A 15 6.91 -8.02 5.75
N GLN A 16 7.17 -7.24 4.70
CA GLN A 16 6.55 -7.41 3.37
C GLN A 16 5.03 -7.60 3.43
N HIS A 17 4.38 -6.81 4.29
CA HIS A 17 2.98 -7.02 4.63
C HIS A 17 2.19 -5.72 4.60
N TRP A 18 0.90 -5.85 4.27
CA TRP A 18 -0.07 -4.77 4.38
C TRP A 18 -0.52 -4.62 5.83
N ALA A 19 -0.56 -3.38 6.32
CA ALA A 19 -0.93 -3.06 7.68
C ALA A 19 -2.15 -2.12 7.69
N PRO A 20 -3.30 -2.51 8.27
CA PRO A 20 -4.42 -1.60 8.45
C PRO A 20 -4.27 -0.77 9.73
N ASP A 21 -4.82 0.45 9.73
CA ASP A 21 -5.13 1.17 10.97
C ASP A 21 -6.63 1.11 11.31
N ASN A 22 -6.96 1.61 12.51
CA ASN A 22 -8.34 1.65 13.01
C ASN A 22 -9.26 2.63 12.26
N SER A 23 -8.71 3.44 11.36
CA SER A 23 -9.46 4.40 10.52
C SER A 23 -9.70 3.86 9.11
N GLY A 24 -9.28 2.62 8.83
CA GLY A 24 -9.43 2.00 7.51
C GLY A 24 -8.35 2.40 6.51
N ASN A 25 -7.28 3.08 6.94
CA ASN A 25 -6.13 3.32 6.08
C ASN A 25 -5.25 2.07 6.04
N TRP A 26 -4.57 1.91 4.91
CA TRP A 26 -3.64 0.81 4.68
C TRP A 26 -2.23 1.34 4.49
N TYR A 27 -1.25 0.62 5.01
CA TYR A 27 0.17 0.92 4.91
C TYR A 27 0.89 -0.34 4.44
N TYR A 28 2.14 -0.22 4.01
CA TYR A 28 2.96 -1.37 3.68
C TYR A 28 4.33 -1.27 4.35
N VAL A 29 4.84 -2.41 4.80
CA VAL A 29 6.17 -2.52 5.40
C VAL A 29 7.10 -3.38 4.57
N ASP A 30 8.36 -2.99 4.49
CA ASP A 30 9.39 -3.73 3.74
C ASP A 30 9.91 -4.98 4.49
N LEU A 31 10.99 -5.58 3.97
CA LEU A 31 11.65 -6.74 4.57
C LEU A 31 12.24 -6.48 5.97
N ASP A 32 12.62 -5.23 6.25
CA ASP A 32 13.12 -4.82 7.56
C ASP A 32 11.96 -4.41 8.49
N GLY A 33 10.73 -4.43 7.99
CA GLY A 33 9.52 -4.04 8.69
C GLY A 33 9.28 -2.53 8.71
N LYS A 34 10.04 -1.77 7.92
CA LYS A 34 9.92 -0.31 7.84
C LYS A 34 8.76 0.06 6.92
N MET A 35 7.94 1.00 7.38
CA MET A 35 6.90 1.58 6.56
C MET A 35 7.49 2.27 5.33
N ILE A 36 6.92 1.97 4.17
CA ILE A 36 7.34 2.57 2.89
C ILE A 36 6.52 3.82 2.57
N TYR A 37 7.03 4.63 1.64
CA TYR A 37 6.42 5.89 1.19
C TYR A 37 6.70 6.08 -0.29
N ASN A 38 5.82 6.78 -1.01
CA ASN A 38 5.98 7.13 -2.43
C ASN A 38 6.42 5.94 -3.31
N THR A 39 5.78 4.79 -3.14
CA THR A 39 6.23 3.53 -3.74
C THR A 39 5.08 2.72 -4.30
N TRP A 40 5.28 2.16 -5.49
CA TRP A 40 4.39 1.20 -6.13
C TRP A 40 4.58 -0.20 -5.55
N ILE A 41 3.49 -0.85 -5.17
CA ILE A 41 3.47 -2.19 -4.58
C ILE A 41 2.72 -3.16 -5.49
N PRO A 42 3.42 -4.18 -6.03
CA PRO A 42 2.78 -5.24 -6.79
C PRO A 42 2.09 -6.22 -5.85
N SER A 43 0.99 -6.79 -6.33
CA SER A 43 0.36 -7.97 -5.72
C SER A 43 0.60 -9.22 -6.55
N HIS A 44 0.49 -10.38 -5.91
CA HIS A 44 0.54 -11.68 -6.58
C HIS A 44 -0.57 -11.89 -7.62
N SER A 45 -1.66 -11.13 -7.53
CA SER A 45 -2.79 -11.18 -8.47
C SER A 45 -2.65 -10.24 -9.68
N GLY A 46 -1.48 -9.59 -9.84
CA GLY A 46 -1.22 -8.68 -10.96
C GLY A 46 -1.78 -7.27 -10.78
N TYR A 47 -2.45 -6.98 -9.65
CA TYR A 47 -2.83 -5.62 -9.28
C TYR A 47 -1.62 -4.84 -8.75
N TRP A 48 -1.68 -3.52 -8.92
CA TRP A 48 -0.71 -2.58 -8.39
C TRP A 48 -1.40 -1.56 -7.49
N TYR A 49 -0.74 -1.24 -6.39
CA TYR A 49 -1.17 -0.26 -5.40
C TYR A 49 -0.07 0.78 -5.23
N TYR A 50 -0.42 1.97 -4.77
CA TYR A 50 0.56 3.01 -4.49
C TYR A 50 0.49 3.46 -3.04
N ILE A 51 1.65 3.56 -2.39
CA ILE A 51 1.78 4.18 -1.07
C ILE A 51 2.18 5.63 -1.24
N GLY A 52 1.40 6.54 -0.67
CA GLY A 52 1.60 7.98 -0.72
C GLY A 52 2.74 8.49 0.16
N SER A 53 2.95 9.80 0.14
CA SER A 53 3.97 10.47 0.94
C SER A 53 3.69 10.47 2.44
N ASP A 54 2.42 10.28 2.83
CA ASP A 54 1.99 10.12 4.22
C ASP A 54 1.99 8.64 4.68
N GLY A 55 2.48 7.73 3.82
CA GLY A 55 2.57 6.29 4.09
C GLY A 55 1.27 5.53 3.85
N LYS A 56 0.16 6.22 3.54
CA LYS A 56 -1.13 5.56 3.29
C LYS A 56 -1.22 5.06 1.86
N MET A 57 -1.93 3.96 1.67
CA MET A 57 -2.38 3.50 0.37
C MET A 57 -3.26 4.57 -0.25
N VAL A 58 -2.91 5.00 -1.45
CA VAL A 58 -3.72 5.93 -2.22
C VAL A 58 -4.90 5.18 -2.83
N SER A 59 -6.07 5.81 -2.82
CA SER A 59 -7.26 5.33 -3.50
C SER A 59 -8.02 6.51 -4.13
N ASN A 60 -8.77 6.23 -5.20
CA ASN A 60 -9.61 7.19 -5.91
C ASN A 60 -8.87 8.49 -6.31
N ALA A 61 -7.67 8.36 -6.88
CA ALA A 61 -6.81 9.51 -7.20
C ALA A 61 -5.89 9.22 -8.39
N MET A 62 -5.33 10.30 -8.97
CA MET A 62 -4.26 10.24 -9.97
C MET A 62 -2.89 10.28 -9.27
N VAL A 63 -2.02 9.34 -9.63
CA VAL A 63 -0.61 9.31 -9.22
C VAL A 63 0.24 9.18 -10.47
N GLU A 64 1.09 10.16 -10.77
CA GLU A 64 2.04 10.08 -11.91
C GLU A 64 1.37 9.78 -13.27
N GLY A 65 0.12 10.20 -13.45
CA GLY A 65 -0.67 9.91 -14.66
C GLY A 65 -1.38 8.55 -14.65
N CYS A 66 -1.22 7.76 -13.59
CA CYS A 66 -1.92 6.50 -13.34
C CYS A 66 -3.17 6.75 -12.49
N TRP A 67 -4.34 6.33 -13.00
CA TRP A 67 -5.58 6.37 -12.23
C TRP A 67 -5.65 5.19 -11.26
N ILE A 68 -5.89 5.49 -9.99
CA ILE A 68 -6.10 4.51 -8.93
C ILE A 68 -7.58 4.55 -8.55
N ASN A 69 -8.27 3.41 -8.63
CA ASN A 69 -9.70 3.34 -8.35
C ASN A 69 -10.00 3.40 -6.83
N SER A 70 -11.28 3.36 -6.46
CA SER A 70 -11.73 3.44 -5.06
C SER A 70 -11.25 2.28 -4.16
N LEU A 71 -10.78 1.18 -4.75
CA LEU A 71 -10.20 0.04 -4.04
C LEU A 71 -8.68 0.14 -3.90
N GLY A 72 -8.06 1.22 -4.38
CA GLY A 72 -6.61 1.38 -4.39
C GLY A 72 -5.91 0.67 -5.54
N ILE A 73 -6.66 0.10 -6.49
CA ILE A 73 -6.11 -0.66 -7.61
C ILE A 73 -5.82 0.28 -8.78
N TYR A 74 -4.57 0.30 -9.24
CA TYR A 74 -4.18 0.95 -10.49
C TYR A 74 -4.99 0.40 -11.67
N GLN A 75 -5.55 1.33 -12.46
CA GLN A 75 -6.23 1.03 -13.71
C GLN A 75 -5.29 1.37 -14.87
N SER A 76 -4.77 0.32 -15.53
CA SER A 76 -3.98 0.52 -16.73
C SER A 76 -4.81 1.24 -17.80
N PRO A 77 -4.31 2.33 -18.40
CA PRO A 77 -4.99 3.04 -19.49
C PRO A 77 -5.34 2.12 -20.68
N THR A 78 -4.63 1.00 -20.82
CA THR A 78 -4.80 0.04 -21.91
C THR A 78 -5.66 -1.17 -21.55
N TYR A 79 -6.06 -1.34 -20.29
CA TYR A 79 -6.96 -2.43 -19.89
C TYR A 79 -8.41 -2.02 -20.12
N GLN A 80 -8.83 -2.08 -21.39
CA GLN A 80 -10.24 -2.18 -21.74
C GLN A 80 -10.60 -3.66 -21.62
N GLY A 81 -11.43 -4.00 -20.64
CA GLY A 81 -11.99 -5.36 -20.52
C GLY A 81 -12.74 -5.79 -21.78
#